data_AF-A0A4Q7YF40-F1
#
_entry.id   AF-A0A4Q7YF40-F1
#
_cell.length_a   1.000
_cell.length_b   1.000
_cell.length_c   1.000
_cell.angle_alpha   90.00
_cell.angle_beta   90.00
_cell.angle_gamma   90.00
#
_symmetry.space_group_name_H-M   'P 1'
#
loop_
_entity.id
_entity.type
_entity.pdbx_description
1 polymer ?
#
loop_
_entity_poly.entity_id
_entity_poly.type
_entity_poly.pdbx_seq_one_letter_code
_entity_poly.pdbx_strand_id
1 'polypeptide(L)'
;MSTSSARAAGSRLGRRLLALAFAVRTRLMMGLFVPLRRRRTAALRYAAILDGQTVNLHAQLPPSAGMPEHAEVVLRRRRRTYPCEAHLHQGPAGETLVDAAVLLGAELGGVPVSGGRWRMTLRVRTGRRTRTLPLLLLDPPVPYAGPTKPMAASPVTGDRHRLSRSFRGTARIASTAAQPAVEVAKVHLGHAGVSVDFRVLGTRADAPWVEFVASGRLVEQPVSALGGGVFRVDVPLDRMPPRGSRPDHWEVRLRDGAGLSLRLGRRLHDVRNPRRVFAMRRLAVTPPGHSTMIVQPRYTPAGNLRMTCTRMPEAG
;
A
#
# COMPACT_ATOMS: atom_id res chain seq x y z
N MET A 1 10.65 20.57 32.45
CA MET A 1 9.45 20.05 31.76
C MET A 1 8.52 21.22 31.41
N SER A 2 8.47 21.73 30.16
CA SER A 2 7.43 22.71 29.73
C SER A 2 7.40 23.05 28.22
N THR A 3 7.76 22.11 27.32
CA THR A 3 7.75 22.35 25.85
C THR A 3 6.67 21.57 25.09
N SER A 4 5.83 20.79 25.79
CA SER A 4 4.80 19.93 25.17
C SER A 4 3.48 20.66 24.83
N SER A 5 3.10 21.68 25.62
CA SER A 5 1.80 22.36 25.50
C SER A 5 1.68 23.27 24.26
N ALA A 6 2.74 24.01 23.92
CA ALA A 6 2.73 24.96 22.80
C ALA A 6 2.65 24.28 21.41
N ARG A 7 3.31 23.12 21.22
CA ARG A 7 3.20 22.33 19.97
C ARG A 7 1.81 21.74 19.78
N ALA A 8 1.14 21.34 20.86
CA ALA A 8 -0.22 20.82 20.80
C ALA A 8 -1.24 21.92 20.44
N ALA A 9 -1.10 23.14 20.96
CA ALA A 9 -1.98 24.28 20.65
C ALA A 9 -1.85 24.76 19.20
N GLY A 10 -0.61 24.91 18.68
CA GLY A 10 -0.36 25.25 17.27
C GLY A 10 -0.91 24.22 16.28
N SER A 11 -0.86 22.92 16.65
CA SER A 11 -1.45 21.84 15.84
C SER A 11 -2.98 21.88 15.78
N ARG A 12 -3.67 22.36 16.83
CA ARG A 12 -5.15 22.47 16.87
C ARG A 12 -5.65 23.65 16.06
N LEU A 13 -4.98 24.80 16.13
CA LEU A 13 -5.28 25.98 15.32
C LEU A 13 -5.08 25.70 13.82
N GLY A 14 -3.97 25.06 13.44
CA GLY A 14 -3.73 24.62 12.07
C GLY A 14 -4.81 23.66 11.56
N ARG A 15 -5.25 22.69 12.38
CA ARG A 15 -6.34 21.78 12.03
C ARG A 15 -7.68 22.50 11.84
N ARG A 16 -8.01 23.49 12.68
CA ARG A 16 -9.24 24.28 12.56
C ARG A 16 -9.26 25.13 11.29
N LEU A 17 -8.15 25.81 10.97
CA LEU A 17 -8.02 26.58 9.73
C LEU A 17 -8.12 25.68 8.48
N LEU A 18 -7.50 24.50 8.50
CA LEU A 18 -7.63 23.51 7.44
C LEU A 18 -9.07 23.00 7.29
N ALA A 19 -9.79 22.78 8.40
CA ALA A 19 -11.19 22.36 8.38
C ALA A 19 -12.11 23.45 7.80
N LEU A 20 -11.91 24.73 8.20
CA LEU A 20 -12.65 25.86 7.65
C LEU A 20 -12.38 26.05 6.16
N ALA A 21 -11.10 26.01 5.75
CA ALA A 21 -10.73 26.08 4.34
C ALA A 21 -11.35 24.92 3.53
N PHE A 22 -11.42 23.71 4.12
CA PHE A 22 -12.08 22.57 3.51
C PHE A 22 -13.61 22.75 3.39
N ALA A 23 -14.25 23.32 4.40
CA ALA A 23 -15.68 23.60 4.41
C ALA A 23 -16.05 24.66 3.36
N VAL A 24 -15.35 25.80 3.33
CA VAL A 24 -15.55 26.86 2.33
C VAL A 24 -15.32 26.31 0.92
N ARG A 25 -14.24 25.55 0.73
CA ARG A 25 -13.96 24.88 -0.54
C ARG A 25 -15.08 23.93 -0.96
N THR A 26 -15.62 23.15 -0.04
CA THR A 26 -16.70 22.20 -0.33
C THR A 26 -17.99 22.94 -0.67
N ARG A 27 -18.30 24.04 0.04
CA ARG A 27 -19.45 24.90 -0.23
C ARG A 27 -19.38 25.56 -1.61
N LEU A 28 -18.23 26.12 -2.00
CA LEU A 28 -18.03 26.69 -3.34
C LEU A 28 -18.10 25.63 -4.44
N MET A 29 -17.56 24.44 -4.19
CA MET A 29 -17.63 23.32 -5.13
C MET A 29 -19.09 22.89 -5.37
N MET A 30 -19.85 22.64 -4.29
CA MET A 30 -21.24 22.16 -4.38
C MET A 30 -22.21 23.24 -4.84
N GLY A 31 -22.02 24.49 -4.40
CA GLY A 31 -22.94 25.59 -4.70
C GLY A 31 -22.72 26.26 -6.07
N LEU A 32 -21.50 26.25 -6.62
CA LEU A 32 -21.19 26.97 -7.86
C LEU A 32 -20.65 26.06 -8.97
N PHE A 33 -19.56 25.33 -8.72
CA PHE A 33 -18.85 24.64 -9.80
C PHE A 33 -19.52 23.36 -10.28
N VAL A 34 -20.16 22.60 -9.38
CA VAL A 34 -20.85 21.35 -9.73
C VAL A 34 -22.10 21.63 -10.58
N PRO A 35 -23.03 22.53 -10.19
CA PRO A 35 -24.23 22.82 -10.98
C PRO A 35 -23.90 23.31 -12.40
N LEU A 36 -22.94 24.24 -12.53
CA LEU A 36 -22.52 24.81 -13.81
C LEU A 36 -21.89 23.79 -14.77
N ARG A 37 -21.38 22.67 -14.26
CA ARG A 37 -20.60 21.71 -15.05
C ARG A 37 -21.29 20.37 -15.23
N ARG A 38 -22.38 20.09 -14.51
CA ARG A 38 -23.07 18.79 -14.49
C ARG A 38 -23.43 18.27 -15.89
N ARG A 39 -23.78 19.17 -16.82
CA ARG A 39 -24.12 18.84 -18.23
C ARG A 39 -22.91 18.58 -19.14
N ARG A 40 -21.67 18.78 -18.65
CA ARG A 40 -20.40 18.67 -19.41
C ARG A 40 -19.36 17.83 -18.68
N THR A 41 -19.77 17.02 -17.70
CA THR A 41 -18.89 16.18 -16.89
C THR A 41 -19.49 14.79 -16.77
N ALA A 42 -18.63 13.77 -16.73
CA ALA A 42 -19.04 12.44 -16.33
C ALA A 42 -19.04 12.36 -14.79
N ALA A 43 -20.17 12.01 -14.19
CA ALA A 43 -20.33 11.95 -12.74
C ALA A 43 -19.88 10.59 -12.22
N LEU A 44 -18.86 10.55 -11.36
CA LEU A 44 -18.46 9.31 -10.70
C LEU A 44 -19.52 8.92 -9.67
N ARG A 45 -20.08 7.74 -9.87
CA ARG A 45 -20.99 7.07 -8.94
C ARG A 45 -20.22 6.17 -7.98
N TYR A 46 -19.13 5.59 -8.46
CA TYR A 46 -18.17 4.86 -7.66
C TYR A 46 -16.75 5.17 -8.13
N ALA A 47 -15.82 5.28 -7.18
CA ALA A 47 -14.40 5.36 -7.47
C ALA A 47 -13.60 4.88 -6.26
N ALA A 48 -12.75 3.88 -6.44
CA ALA A 48 -11.86 3.38 -5.39
C ALA A 48 -10.50 3.01 -5.96
N ILE A 49 -9.50 2.93 -5.08
CA ILE A 49 -8.25 2.21 -5.37
C ILE A 49 -8.33 0.91 -4.59
N LEU A 50 -8.41 -0.18 -5.33
CA LEU A 50 -8.41 -1.53 -4.82
C LEU A 50 -6.97 -2.05 -4.81
N ASP A 51 -6.68 -2.98 -3.90
CA ASP A 51 -5.41 -3.74 -3.85
C ASP A 51 -4.16 -2.85 -3.72
N GLY A 52 -4.36 -1.57 -3.37
CA GLY A 52 -3.33 -0.56 -3.25
C GLY A 52 -2.84 0.02 -4.58
N GLN A 53 -3.34 -0.46 -5.73
CA GLN A 53 -2.78 -0.13 -7.06
C GLN A 53 -3.79 -0.10 -8.21
N THR A 54 -5.01 -0.61 -8.05
CA THR A 54 -6.00 -0.70 -9.14
C THR A 54 -7.10 0.34 -8.96
N VAL A 55 -7.15 1.35 -9.83
CA VAL A 55 -8.24 2.33 -9.80
C VAL A 55 -9.47 1.74 -10.48
N ASN A 56 -10.52 1.51 -9.71
CA ASN A 56 -11.82 1.07 -10.23
C ASN A 56 -12.77 2.26 -10.19
N LEU A 57 -13.47 2.51 -11.29
CA LEU A 57 -14.45 3.59 -11.37
C LEU A 57 -15.68 3.18 -12.16
N HIS A 58 -16.80 3.76 -11.74
CA HIS A 58 -18.09 3.73 -12.41
C HIS A 58 -18.57 5.17 -12.57
N ALA A 59 -18.81 5.60 -13.80
CA ALA A 59 -19.22 6.96 -14.11
C ALA A 59 -20.46 6.99 -15.01
N GLN A 60 -21.33 7.97 -14.77
CA GLN A 60 -22.44 8.27 -15.65
C GLN A 60 -22.08 9.44 -16.58
N LEU A 61 -22.27 9.28 -17.88
CA LEU A 61 -22.10 10.35 -18.86
C LEU A 61 -23.21 11.40 -18.74
N PRO A 62 -22.94 12.67 -19.09
CA PRO A 62 -24.01 13.65 -19.22
C PRO A 62 -24.89 13.27 -20.42
N PRO A 63 -26.21 13.54 -20.38
CA PRO A 63 -27.13 13.19 -21.49
C PRO A 63 -26.70 13.78 -22.84
N SER A 64 -26.02 14.93 -22.83
CA SER A 64 -25.48 15.60 -24.02
C SER A 64 -24.35 14.84 -24.74
N ALA A 65 -23.81 13.78 -24.13
CA ALA A 65 -22.79 12.94 -24.72
C ALA A 65 -23.37 11.88 -25.68
N GLY A 66 -24.65 11.52 -25.54
CA GLY A 66 -25.23 10.36 -26.22
C GLY A 66 -24.52 9.06 -25.85
N MET A 67 -24.57 8.06 -26.74
CA MET A 67 -23.83 6.81 -26.64
C MET A 67 -22.57 6.87 -27.52
N PRO A 68 -21.36 7.03 -26.95
CA PRO A 68 -20.12 7.00 -27.71
C PRO A 68 -19.80 5.58 -28.21
N GLU A 69 -18.94 5.47 -29.22
CA GLU A 69 -18.41 4.19 -29.71
C GLU A 69 -17.23 3.71 -28.87
N HIS A 70 -16.47 4.65 -28.31
CA HIS A 70 -15.22 4.38 -27.58
C HIS A 70 -15.09 5.29 -26.37
N ALA A 71 -14.52 4.77 -25.29
CA ALA A 71 -14.22 5.52 -24.09
C ALA A 71 -12.85 5.14 -23.52
N GLU A 72 -12.16 6.12 -22.97
CA GLU A 72 -10.87 5.94 -22.31
C GLU A 72 -10.75 6.84 -21.09
N VAL A 73 -10.25 6.29 -20.00
CA VAL A 73 -9.78 7.08 -18.87
C VAL A 73 -8.37 7.57 -19.18
N VAL A 74 -8.20 8.88 -19.21
CA VAL A 74 -6.91 9.52 -19.47
C VAL A 74 -6.33 10.05 -18.17
N LEU A 75 -5.18 9.51 -17.78
CA LEU A 75 -4.37 10.01 -16.68
C LEU A 75 -3.35 11.02 -17.19
N ARG A 76 -3.38 12.24 -16.66
CA ARG A 76 -2.50 13.33 -17.13
C ARG A 76 -1.77 14.04 -16.00
N ARG A 77 -0.45 14.22 -16.16
CA ARG A 77 0.37 15.09 -15.32
C ARG A 77 1.43 15.79 -16.18
N ARG A 78 1.39 17.14 -16.19
CA ARG A 78 2.25 17.96 -17.06
C ARG A 78 2.11 17.50 -18.52
N ARG A 79 3.21 17.14 -19.19
CA ARG A 79 3.24 16.63 -20.58
C ARG A 79 2.95 15.13 -20.69
N ARG A 80 2.92 14.38 -19.58
CA ARG A 80 2.68 12.94 -19.58
C ARG A 80 1.18 12.66 -19.59
N THR A 81 0.77 11.79 -20.51
CA THR A 81 -0.62 11.39 -20.72
C THR A 81 -0.66 9.90 -20.99
N TYR A 82 -1.53 9.18 -20.27
CA TYR A 82 -1.72 7.75 -20.44
C TYR A 82 -3.21 7.46 -20.61
N PRO A 83 -3.65 7.09 -21.82
CA PRO A 83 -5.00 6.57 -22.03
C PRO A 83 -5.08 5.14 -21.50
N CYS A 84 -6.22 4.82 -20.91
CA CYS A 84 -6.57 3.49 -20.42
C CYS A 84 -7.98 3.20 -20.94
N GLU A 85 -8.21 1.99 -21.41
CA GLU A 85 -9.52 1.59 -21.92
C GLU A 85 -10.62 1.75 -20.86
N ALA A 86 -11.83 2.10 -21.31
CA ALA A 86 -13.02 2.15 -20.50
C ALA A 86 -14.20 1.56 -21.29
N HIS A 87 -15.04 0.79 -20.61
CA HIS A 87 -16.17 0.10 -21.23
C HIS A 87 -17.44 0.91 -21.07
N LEU A 88 -18.18 1.03 -22.16
CA LEU A 88 -19.47 1.72 -22.22
C LEU A 88 -20.61 0.71 -22.17
N HIS A 89 -21.66 1.03 -21.43
CA HIS A 89 -22.90 0.26 -21.45
C HIS A 89 -24.09 1.17 -21.13
N GLN A 90 -25.30 0.71 -21.45
CA GLN A 90 -26.53 1.37 -21.03
C GLN A 90 -26.97 0.82 -19.68
N GLY A 91 -27.31 1.74 -18.78
CA GLY A 91 -27.93 1.44 -17.50
C GLY A 91 -29.42 1.13 -17.63
N PRO A 92 -30.04 0.66 -16.54
CA PRO A 92 -31.45 0.24 -16.54
C PRO A 92 -32.44 1.39 -16.79
N ALA A 93 -32.06 2.64 -16.54
CA ALA A 93 -32.89 3.82 -16.83
C ALA A 93 -32.49 4.50 -18.15
N GLY A 94 -31.77 3.80 -19.03
CA GLY A 94 -31.32 4.29 -20.34
C GLY A 94 -30.14 5.27 -20.28
N GLU A 95 -29.55 5.46 -19.11
CA GLU A 95 -28.36 6.29 -18.95
C GLU A 95 -27.11 5.62 -19.52
N THR A 96 -26.19 6.41 -20.08
CA THR A 96 -24.90 5.87 -20.52
C THR A 96 -23.91 5.82 -19.36
N LEU A 97 -23.43 4.62 -19.07
CA LEU A 97 -22.51 4.31 -17.99
C LEU A 97 -21.15 3.90 -18.55
N VAL A 98 -20.12 4.15 -17.74
CA VAL A 98 -18.72 3.89 -18.07
C VAL A 98 -18.07 3.19 -16.90
N ASP A 99 -17.46 2.04 -17.15
CA ASP A 99 -16.59 1.35 -16.20
C ASP A 99 -15.14 1.37 -16.65
N ALA A 100 -14.21 1.47 -15.71
CA ALA A 100 -12.80 1.28 -16.00
C ALA A 100 -12.05 0.73 -14.79
N ALA A 101 -11.11 -0.16 -15.08
CA ALA A 101 -10.08 -0.62 -14.16
C ALA A 101 -8.71 -0.17 -14.68
N VAL A 102 -8.03 0.70 -13.94
CA VAL A 102 -6.72 1.23 -14.33
C VAL A 102 -5.67 0.75 -13.35
N LEU A 103 -4.81 -0.17 -13.80
CA LEU A 103 -3.65 -0.64 -13.04
C LEU A 103 -2.57 0.45 -12.98
N LEU A 104 -2.06 0.74 -11.79
CA LEU A 104 -1.02 1.74 -11.55
C LEU A 104 0.33 1.06 -11.24
N GLY A 105 1.42 1.59 -11.78
CA GLY A 105 2.78 1.11 -11.57
C GLY A 105 3.35 0.41 -12.80
N ALA A 106 4.54 0.84 -13.26
CA ALA A 106 5.17 0.32 -14.47
C ALA A 106 5.63 -1.13 -14.28
N GLU A 107 6.08 -1.43 -13.07
CA GLU A 107 6.57 -2.72 -12.59
C GLU A 107 5.49 -3.81 -12.65
N LEU A 108 4.22 -3.39 -12.70
CA LEU A 108 3.04 -4.25 -12.78
C LEU A 108 2.50 -4.35 -14.22
N GLY A 109 3.16 -3.74 -15.20
CA GLY A 109 2.62 -3.57 -16.55
C GLY A 109 1.48 -2.53 -16.64
N GLY A 110 1.28 -1.75 -15.57
CA GLY A 110 0.27 -0.70 -15.50
C GLY A 110 0.77 0.68 -15.92
N VAL A 111 -0.04 1.69 -15.64
CA VAL A 111 0.29 3.09 -15.95
C VAL A 111 1.47 3.57 -15.09
N PRO A 112 2.56 4.10 -15.67
CA PRO A 112 3.76 4.53 -14.94
C PRO A 112 3.54 5.87 -14.22
N VAL A 113 2.75 5.86 -13.14
CA VAL A 113 2.37 7.03 -12.35
C VAL A 113 3.43 7.44 -11.31
N SER A 114 4.33 8.33 -11.70
CA SER A 114 5.26 8.95 -10.75
C SER A 114 4.56 9.69 -9.59
N GLY A 115 5.28 9.94 -8.49
CA GLY A 115 4.82 10.79 -7.40
C GLY A 115 4.21 12.14 -7.84
N GLY A 116 3.11 12.53 -7.20
CA GLY A 116 2.38 13.78 -7.46
C GLY A 116 0.89 13.56 -7.75
N ARG A 117 0.23 14.62 -8.26
CA ARG A 117 -1.20 14.62 -8.56
C ARG A 117 -1.44 14.45 -10.06
N TRP A 118 -2.13 13.38 -10.43
CA TRP A 118 -2.55 13.05 -11.78
C TRP A 118 -4.01 13.42 -11.96
N ARG A 119 -4.33 14.17 -13.01
CA ARG A 119 -5.71 14.51 -13.36
C ARG A 119 -6.32 13.31 -14.09
N MET A 120 -7.55 12.97 -13.72
CA MET A 120 -8.36 11.98 -14.42
C MET A 120 -9.40 12.70 -15.28
N THR A 121 -9.50 12.29 -16.54
CA THR A 121 -10.54 12.73 -17.48
C THR A 121 -11.00 11.54 -18.28
N LEU A 122 -12.23 11.57 -18.77
CA LEU A 122 -12.76 10.60 -19.71
C LEU A 122 -12.68 11.17 -21.13
N ARG A 123 -12.03 10.46 -22.04
CA ARG A 123 -12.03 10.76 -23.46
C ARG A 123 -13.06 9.85 -24.12
N VAL A 124 -14.03 10.42 -24.82
CA VAL A 124 -15.05 9.66 -25.56
C VAL A 124 -15.01 10.02 -27.04
N ARG A 125 -15.32 9.06 -27.89
CA ARG A 125 -15.33 9.24 -29.36
C ARG A 125 -16.67 8.78 -29.94
N THR A 126 -17.20 9.58 -30.87
CA THR A 126 -18.40 9.28 -31.66
C THR A 126 -18.08 9.64 -33.11
N GLY A 127 -17.94 8.65 -33.98
CA GLY A 127 -17.35 8.80 -35.31
C GLY A 127 -15.99 9.51 -35.24
N ARG A 128 -15.89 10.64 -35.95
CA ARG A 128 -14.68 11.50 -35.99
C ARG A 128 -14.59 12.52 -34.85
N ARG A 129 -15.64 12.68 -34.03
CA ARG A 129 -15.67 13.68 -32.96
C ARG A 129 -15.13 13.09 -31.67
N THR A 130 -14.17 13.77 -31.06
CA THR A 130 -13.63 13.42 -29.73
C THR A 130 -14.00 14.49 -28.71
N ARG A 131 -14.45 14.06 -27.53
CA ARG A 131 -14.74 14.94 -26.40
C ARG A 131 -13.96 14.48 -25.18
N THR A 132 -13.41 15.43 -24.43
CA THR A 132 -12.77 15.16 -23.14
C THR A 132 -13.65 15.70 -22.02
N LEU A 133 -14.20 14.79 -21.22
CA LEU A 133 -15.07 15.07 -20.10
C LEU A 133 -14.28 14.96 -18.79
N PRO A 134 -14.35 15.97 -17.90
CA PRO A 134 -13.86 15.81 -16.54
C PRO A 134 -14.67 14.74 -15.80
N LEU A 135 -13.98 13.84 -15.10
CA LEU A 135 -14.59 12.91 -14.14
C LEU A 135 -14.86 13.66 -12.84
N LEU A 136 -16.11 13.76 -12.41
CA LEU A 136 -16.55 14.53 -11.25
C LEU A 136 -16.70 13.64 -10.03
N LEU A 137 -15.93 13.89 -8.97
CA LEU A 137 -15.97 13.14 -7.70
C LEU A 137 -16.67 13.97 -6.61
N LEU A 138 -17.96 13.70 -6.41
CA LEU A 138 -18.83 14.42 -5.47
C LEU A 138 -18.67 13.94 -4.03
N ASP A 139 -18.60 12.63 -3.83
CA ASP A 139 -18.38 12.03 -2.52
C ASP A 139 -17.14 11.14 -2.56
N PRO A 140 -16.22 11.26 -1.59
CA PRO A 140 -15.16 10.28 -1.46
C PRO A 140 -15.78 8.91 -1.11
N PRO A 141 -15.18 7.80 -1.56
CA PRO A 141 -15.69 6.46 -1.24
C PRO A 141 -15.77 6.26 0.28
N VAL A 142 -16.89 5.70 0.75
CA VAL A 142 -17.08 5.34 2.16
C VAL A 142 -16.19 4.15 2.50
N PRO A 143 -15.41 4.19 3.61
CA PRO A 143 -14.56 3.08 3.99
C PRO A 143 -15.40 1.82 4.26
N TYR A 144 -14.99 0.70 3.65
CA TYR A 144 -15.62 -0.60 3.90
C TYR A 144 -15.55 -0.99 5.39
N ALA A 145 -16.69 -1.42 5.94
CA ALA A 145 -16.80 -1.96 7.28
C ALA A 145 -16.62 -3.49 7.21
N GLY A 146 -15.56 -4.00 7.83
CA GLY A 146 -15.22 -5.42 7.78
C GLY A 146 -13.86 -5.73 8.41
N PRO A 147 -13.45 -7.01 8.45
CA PRO A 147 -12.16 -7.43 9.02
C PRO A 147 -10.95 -6.90 8.21
N THR A 148 -11.20 -6.53 6.95
CA THR A 148 -10.24 -5.89 6.06
C THR A 148 -10.45 -4.37 6.02
N LYS A 149 -9.41 -3.66 5.59
CA LYS A 149 -9.36 -2.23 5.31
C LYS A 149 -8.79 -2.06 3.90
N PRO A 150 -9.14 -0.98 3.18
CA PRO A 150 -8.50 -0.69 1.90
C PRO A 150 -6.97 -0.69 2.02
N MET A 151 -6.30 -1.36 1.09
CA MET A 151 -4.84 -1.34 1.02
C MET A 151 -4.34 0.09 0.80
N ALA A 152 -3.50 0.57 1.70
CA ALA A 152 -3.02 1.95 1.68
C ALA A 152 -1.85 2.16 0.70
N ALA A 153 -1.21 1.08 0.27
CA ALA A 153 -0.04 1.07 -0.61
C ALA A 153 -0.04 -0.21 -1.46
N SER A 154 0.57 -0.14 -2.65
CA SER A 154 0.79 -1.31 -3.51
C SER A 154 1.64 -2.35 -2.76
N PRO A 155 1.27 -3.63 -2.74
CA PRO A 155 2.07 -4.72 -2.16
C PRO A 155 3.34 -5.03 -2.95
N VAL A 156 3.45 -4.51 -4.18
CA VAL A 156 4.57 -4.78 -5.08
C VAL A 156 5.57 -3.64 -5.03
N THR A 157 5.12 -2.40 -5.22
CA THR A 157 6.03 -1.24 -5.29
C THR A 157 6.17 -0.52 -3.95
N GLY A 158 5.20 -0.66 -3.05
CA GLY A 158 5.08 0.13 -1.82
C GLY A 158 4.54 1.55 -2.04
N ASP A 159 4.24 1.92 -3.29
CA ASP A 159 3.70 3.24 -3.61
C ASP A 159 2.32 3.42 -3.02
N ARG A 160 2.03 4.66 -2.59
CA ARG A 160 0.74 5.03 -2.01
C ARG A 160 -0.07 5.81 -3.02
N HIS A 161 -1.20 5.25 -3.41
CA HIS A 161 -2.16 5.91 -4.28
C HIS A 161 -3.43 6.23 -3.50
N ARG A 162 -3.95 7.45 -3.68
CA ARG A 162 -5.25 7.85 -3.15
C ARG A 162 -6.06 8.60 -4.20
N LEU A 163 -7.37 8.36 -4.20
CA LEU A 163 -8.30 9.21 -4.92
C LEU A 163 -8.46 10.54 -4.16
N SER A 164 -8.53 11.60 -4.94
CA SER A 164 -8.71 12.96 -4.46
C SER A 164 -9.46 13.77 -5.52
N ARG A 165 -9.77 15.02 -5.20
CA ARG A 165 -10.43 15.92 -6.14
C ARG A 165 -9.76 17.27 -6.20
N SER A 166 -9.89 17.92 -7.35
CA SER A 166 -9.56 19.33 -7.55
C SER A 166 -10.52 20.24 -6.79
N PHE A 167 -10.27 21.55 -6.81
CA PHE A 167 -11.22 22.54 -6.28
C PHE A 167 -12.54 22.53 -7.07
N ARG A 168 -12.50 22.24 -8.37
CA ARG A 168 -13.68 22.14 -9.24
C ARG A 168 -14.32 20.73 -9.26
N GLY A 169 -14.08 19.91 -8.23
CA GLY A 169 -14.61 18.55 -8.11
C GLY A 169 -14.02 17.48 -9.03
N THR A 170 -13.17 17.85 -10.02
CA THR A 170 -12.57 16.85 -10.93
C THR A 170 -11.66 15.86 -10.19
N ALA A 171 -11.85 14.57 -10.44
CA ALA A 171 -11.12 13.47 -9.85
C ALA A 171 -9.62 13.51 -10.20
N ARG A 172 -8.82 13.06 -9.24
CA ARG A 172 -7.36 13.02 -9.30
C ARG A 172 -6.82 11.83 -8.53
N ILE A 173 -5.76 11.23 -9.03
CA ILE A 173 -4.93 10.27 -8.28
C ILE A 173 -3.77 11.06 -7.67
N ALA A 174 -3.62 10.99 -6.36
CA ALA A 174 -2.39 11.43 -5.71
C ALA A 174 -1.53 10.20 -5.43
N SER A 175 -0.38 10.15 -6.10
CA SER A 175 0.63 9.11 -5.96
C SER A 175 1.78 9.63 -5.07
N THR A 176 2.27 8.81 -4.15
CA THR A 176 3.46 9.07 -3.33
C THR A 176 4.35 7.86 -3.41
N ALA A 177 5.64 8.08 -3.71
CA ALA A 177 6.60 6.99 -3.81
C ALA A 177 6.72 6.24 -2.47
N ALA A 178 7.04 4.95 -2.57
CA ALA A 178 7.38 4.12 -1.43
C ALA A 178 8.51 4.74 -0.60
N GLN A 179 8.41 4.60 0.72
CA GLN A 179 9.51 4.90 1.62
C GLN A 179 10.41 3.67 1.74
N PRO A 180 11.74 3.85 1.97
CA PRO A 180 12.65 2.74 2.23
C PRO A 180 12.11 1.81 3.32
N ALA A 181 11.85 0.55 2.94
CA ALA A 181 11.30 -0.44 3.84
C ALA A 181 11.62 -1.85 3.37
N VAL A 182 11.59 -2.80 4.30
CA VAL A 182 11.65 -4.23 3.98
C VAL A 182 10.35 -4.88 4.41
N GLU A 183 9.66 -5.46 3.43
CA GLU A 183 8.36 -6.11 3.60
C GLU A 183 8.54 -7.64 3.56
N VAL A 184 8.09 -8.31 4.61
CA VAL A 184 8.06 -9.78 4.69
C VAL A 184 6.90 -10.28 3.84
N ALA A 185 7.24 -10.99 2.77
CA ALA A 185 6.27 -11.61 1.87
C ALA A 185 5.75 -12.92 2.46
N LYS A 186 6.65 -13.78 2.97
CA LYS A 186 6.30 -15.08 3.53
C LYS A 186 7.29 -15.51 4.60
N VAL A 187 6.81 -16.20 5.62
CA VAL A 187 7.64 -16.95 6.58
C VAL A 187 7.29 -18.42 6.39
N HIS A 188 8.28 -19.22 6.03
CA HIS A 188 8.13 -20.66 5.88
C HIS A 188 8.63 -21.34 7.14
N LEU A 189 7.78 -22.20 7.70
CA LEU A 189 8.08 -23.03 8.85
C LEU A 189 8.13 -24.48 8.34
N GLY A 190 9.30 -25.09 8.34
CA GLY A 190 9.51 -26.47 7.92
C GLY A 190 10.22 -27.28 8.99
N HIS A 191 10.26 -28.61 8.84
CA HIS A 191 10.97 -29.46 9.81
C HIS A 191 12.48 -29.17 9.83
N ALA A 192 13.03 -28.69 8.69
CA ALA A 192 14.43 -28.31 8.55
C ALA A 192 14.76 -26.89 9.09
N GLY A 193 13.77 -26.11 9.54
CA GLY A 193 14.00 -24.78 10.11
C GLY A 193 13.01 -23.71 9.65
N VAL A 194 13.47 -22.46 9.67
CA VAL A 194 12.65 -21.28 9.34
C VAL A 194 13.33 -20.52 8.21
N SER A 195 12.56 -20.13 7.19
CA SER A 195 13.04 -19.23 6.15
C SER A 195 12.07 -18.07 5.93
N VAL A 196 12.61 -16.93 5.50
CA VAL A 196 11.86 -15.68 5.34
C VAL A 196 12.08 -15.14 3.94
N ASP A 197 10.99 -15.01 3.20
CA ASP A 197 10.96 -14.32 1.92
C ASP A 197 10.57 -12.86 2.15
N PHE A 198 11.32 -11.93 1.60
CA PHE A 198 11.09 -10.50 1.77
C PHE A 198 11.42 -9.70 0.51
N ARG A 199 10.91 -8.47 0.46
CA ARG A 199 11.14 -7.49 -0.60
C ARG A 199 11.69 -6.20 -0.03
N VAL A 200 12.57 -5.55 -0.79
CA VAL A 200 13.05 -4.20 -0.49
C VAL A 200 12.22 -3.21 -1.30
N LEU A 201 11.67 -2.20 -0.63
CA LEU A 201 10.74 -1.23 -1.22
C LEU A 201 11.28 0.19 -1.06
N GLY A 202 11.01 1.05 -2.05
CA GLY A 202 11.38 2.47 -2.02
C GLY A 202 12.89 2.74 -2.06
N THR A 203 13.72 1.69 -2.16
CA THR A 203 15.17 1.75 -2.29
C THR A 203 15.68 0.46 -2.94
N ARG A 204 16.95 0.47 -3.34
CA ARG A 204 17.72 -0.74 -3.66
C ARG A 204 18.63 -1.06 -2.47
N ALA A 205 19.09 -2.31 -2.41
CA ALA A 205 20.07 -2.76 -1.43
C ALA A 205 21.22 -3.42 -2.19
N ASP A 206 22.44 -2.95 -1.94
CA ASP A 206 23.64 -3.35 -2.67
C ASP A 206 24.42 -4.42 -1.89
N ALA A 207 24.51 -5.62 -2.45
CA ALA A 207 25.04 -6.82 -1.79
C ALA A 207 24.43 -7.03 -0.38
N PRO A 208 23.09 -7.22 -0.28
CA PRO A 208 22.41 -7.27 1.01
C PRO A 208 22.74 -8.51 1.84
N TRP A 209 22.67 -8.37 3.17
CA TRP A 209 22.62 -9.48 4.12
C TRP A 209 21.61 -9.20 5.23
N VAL A 210 21.28 -10.23 6.01
CA VAL A 210 20.36 -10.09 7.16
C VAL A 210 21.13 -10.30 8.46
N GLU A 211 20.95 -9.37 9.39
CA GLU A 211 21.40 -9.47 10.77
C GLU A 211 20.25 -9.96 11.66
N PHE A 212 20.54 -10.97 12.48
CA PHE A 212 19.74 -11.37 13.63
C PHE A 212 20.40 -10.83 14.90
N VAL A 213 19.71 -9.97 15.64
CA VAL A 213 20.28 -9.24 16.78
C VAL A 213 19.51 -9.54 18.08
N ALA A 214 20.20 -10.06 19.09
CA ALA A 214 19.63 -10.30 20.43
C ALA A 214 20.68 -10.14 21.54
N SER A 215 20.37 -9.34 22.56
CA SER A 215 21.13 -9.32 23.85
C SER A 215 22.65 -9.27 23.67
N GLY A 216 23.16 -8.31 22.89
CA GLY A 216 24.60 -8.15 22.62
C GLY A 216 25.19 -9.16 21.63
N ARG A 217 24.38 -10.07 21.06
CA ARG A 217 24.75 -10.94 19.95
C ARG A 217 24.23 -10.40 18.63
N LEU A 218 25.03 -10.67 17.59
CA LEU A 218 24.71 -10.39 16.21
C LEU A 218 25.11 -11.61 15.39
N VAL A 219 24.21 -12.08 14.53
CA VAL A 219 24.45 -13.17 13.60
C VAL A 219 24.12 -12.66 12.20
N GLU A 220 25.13 -12.63 11.33
CA GLU A 220 24.96 -12.29 9.93
C GLU A 220 24.63 -13.53 9.10
N GLN A 221 23.70 -13.37 8.18
CA GLN A 221 23.26 -14.42 7.29
C GLN A 221 23.14 -13.86 5.86
N PRO A 222 23.79 -14.50 4.87
CA PRO A 222 23.60 -14.13 3.46
C PRO A 222 22.15 -14.34 3.02
N VAL A 223 21.74 -13.58 2.01
CA VAL A 223 20.42 -13.70 1.40
C VAL A 223 20.56 -14.24 -0.02
N SER A 224 19.58 -15.03 -0.45
CA SER A 224 19.50 -15.55 -1.81
C SER A 224 18.44 -14.79 -2.59
N ALA A 225 18.76 -14.32 -3.80
CA ALA A 225 17.77 -13.72 -4.68
C ALA A 225 16.87 -14.80 -5.29
N LEU A 226 15.55 -14.63 -5.19
CA LEU A 226 14.55 -15.54 -5.79
C LEU A 226 14.01 -15.02 -7.14
N GLY A 227 14.48 -13.85 -7.59
CA GLY A 227 13.92 -13.13 -8.75
C GLY A 227 12.77 -12.19 -8.36
N GLY A 228 12.40 -11.29 -9.29
CA GLY A 228 11.29 -10.35 -9.08
C GLY A 228 11.45 -9.41 -7.88
N GLY A 229 12.69 -9.09 -7.49
CA GLY A 229 12.99 -8.24 -6.32
C GLY A 229 12.72 -8.92 -4.97
N VAL A 230 12.55 -10.24 -4.94
CA VAL A 230 12.37 -11.04 -3.73
C VAL A 230 13.70 -11.66 -3.31
N PHE A 231 13.98 -11.60 -2.01
CA PHE A 231 15.11 -12.25 -1.36
C PHE A 231 14.61 -13.28 -0.35
N ARG A 232 15.42 -14.30 -0.11
CA ARG A 232 15.23 -15.30 0.95
C ARG A 232 16.39 -15.26 1.93
N VAL A 233 16.07 -15.39 3.21
CA VAL A 233 17.05 -15.70 4.26
C VAL A 233 16.59 -16.92 5.05
N ASP A 234 17.49 -17.87 5.26
CA ASP A 234 17.30 -18.98 6.18
C ASP A 234 17.75 -18.55 7.58
N VAL A 235 16.91 -18.76 8.59
CA VAL A 235 17.23 -18.36 9.97
C VAL A 235 18.33 -19.27 10.50
N PRO A 236 19.49 -18.73 10.95
CA PRO A 236 20.63 -19.53 11.40
C PRO A 236 20.42 -20.04 12.84
N LEU A 237 19.52 -21.01 12.98
CA LEU A 237 19.07 -21.52 14.28
C LEU A 237 20.19 -22.18 15.09
N ASP A 238 21.17 -22.79 14.43
CA ASP A 238 22.42 -23.28 15.02
C ASP A 238 23.21 -22.18 15.75
N ARG A 239 23.18 -20.95 15.25
CA ARG A 239 23.86 -19.80 15.86
C ARG A 239 22.99 -18.98 16.80
N MET A 240 21.73 -19.40 16.99
CA MET A 240 20.75 -18.71 17.83
C MET A 240 20.28 -19.51 19.07
N PRO A 241 21.10 -20.38 19.71
CA PRO A 241 20.63 -21.15 20.84
C PRO A 241 20.30 -20.23 22.03
N PRO A 242 19.25 -20.55 22.81
CA PRO A 242 18.87 -19.78 23.98
C PRO A 242 19.93 -19.90 25.08
N ARG A 243 20.38 -18.76 25.64
CA ARG A 243 21.45 -18.75 26.66
C ARG A 243 21.00 -19.09 28.07
N GLY A 244 19.72 -18.97 28.37
CA GLY A 244 19.18 -19.21 29.71
C GLY A 244 17.72 -19.65 29.69
N SER A 245 17.07 -19.56 30.85
CA SER A 245 15.65 -19.90 31.02
C SER A 245 14.71 -18.87 30.40
N ARG A 246 15.16 -17.63 30.21
CA ARG A 246 14.36 -16.57 29.60
C ARG A 246 14.38 -16.67 28.06
N PRO A 247 13.28 -16.33 27.38
CA PRO A 247 13.24 -16.26 25.93
C PRO A 247 14.25 -15.27 25.35
N ASP A 248 15.00 -15.70 24.34
CA ASP A 248 15.84 -14.82 23.53
C ASP A 248 15.02 -14.23 22.39
N HIS A 249 15.08 -12.90 22.26
CA HIS A 249 14.32 -12.14 21.27
C HIS A 249 15.23 -11.54 20.21
N TRP A 250 15.23 -12.14 19.02
CA TRP A 250 16.06 -11.74 17.89
C TRP A 250 15.31 -10.79 16.97
N GLU A 251 15.76 -9.54 16.91
CA GLU A 251 15.34 -8.59 15.87
C GLU A 251 15.97 -8.98 14.53
N VAL A 252 15.22 -8.80 13.45
CA VAL A 252 15.68 -9.15 12.10
C VAL A 252 15.83 -7.87 11.27
N ARG A 253 17.03 -7.61 10.76
CA ARG A 253 17.37 -6.38 10.02
C ARG A 253 18.06 -6.72 8.71
N LEU A 254 17.72 -6.01 7.65
CA LEU A 254 18.46 -5.99 6.41
C LEU A 254 19.57 -4.96 6.52
N ARG A 255 20.75 -5.33 6.04
CA ARG A 255 21.91 -4.47 5.86
C ARG A 255 22.42 -4.57 4.43
N ASP A 256 23.22 -3.59 4.05
CA ASP A 256 23.92 -3.59 2.78
C ASP A 256 25.28 -2.88 2.90
N GLY A 257 26.11 -2.99 1.86
CA GLY A 257 27.45 -2.41 1.85
C GLY A 257 27.47 -0.88 1.85
N ALA A 258 26.35 -0.24 1.50
CA ALA A 258 26.18 1.21 1.50
C ALA A 258 25.74 1.76 2.87
N GLY A 259 25.58 0.90 3.88
CA GLY A 259 25.22 1.28 5.24
C GLY A 259 23.71 1.30 5.51
N LEU A 260 22.87 0.86 4.58
CA LEU A 260 21.42 0.73 4.76
C LEU A 260 21.11 -0.15 5.97
N SER A 261 20.16 0.26 6.82
CA SER A 261 19.69 -0.55 7.95
C SER A 261 18.17 -0.50 8.02
N LEU A 262 17.49 -1.59 7.67
CA LEU A 262 16.04 -1.64 7.65
C LEU A 262 15.52 -2.85 8.40
N ARG A 263 14.58 -2.63 9.33
CA ARG A 263 13.92 -3.74 10.04
C ARG A 263 12.97 -4.48 9.10
N LEU A 264 13.10 -5.81 9.04
CA LEU A 264 12.14 -6.67 8.38
C LEU A 264 10.81 -6.58 9.12
N GLY A 265 9.71 -6.41 8.39
CA GLY A 265 8.39 -6.35 8.98
C GLY A 265 7.29 -6.60 7.97
N ARG A 266 6.06 -6.75 8.47
CA ARG A 266 4.87 -6.86 7.64
C ARG A 266 3.99 -5.63 7.84
N ARG A 267 3.98 -4.76 6.84
CA ARG A 267 3.35 -3.42 6.86
C ARG A 267 2.34 -3.26 5.72
N LEU A 268 2.49 -4.02 4.64
CA LEU A 268 1.65 -3.97 3.45
C LEU A 268 0.60 -5.07 3.51
N HIS A 269 -0.46 -4.80 4.26
CA HIS A 269 -1.60 -5.69 4.37
C HIS A 269 -2.90 -4.91 4.52
N ASP A 270 -3.99 -5.56 4.15
CA ASP A 270 -5.36 -5.08 4.25
C ASP A 270 -6.05 -5.51 5.56
N VAL A 271 -5.42 -6.33 6.40
CA VAL A 271 -6.08 -6.78 7.65
C VAL A 271 -6.09 -5.70 8.74
N ARG A 272 -7.20 -5.58 9.48
CA ARG A 272 -7.32 -4.64 10.61
C ARG A 272 -6.68 -5.14 11.89
N ASN A 273 -6.66 -6.46 12.13
CA ASN A 273 -6.01 -7.08 13.29
C ASN A 273 -4.96 -8.11 12.83
N PRO A 274 -3.72 -7.66 12.51
CA PRO A 274 -2.66 -8.54 12.00
C PRO A 274 -2.30 -9.67 12.95
N ARG A 275 -2.38 -9.44 14.27
CA ARG A 275 -2.04 -10.46 15.28
C ARG A 275 -2.99 -11.66 15.24
N ARG A 276 -4.28 -11.42 15.00
CA ARG A 276 -5.28 -12.49 14.87
C ARG A 276 -5.15 -13.25 13.56
N VAL A 277 -4.77 -12.58 12.48
CA VAL A 277 -4.73 -13.18 11.13
C VAL A 277 -3.37 -13.83 10.81
N PHE A 278 -2.27 -13.21 11.21
CA PHE A 278 -0.91 -13.69 10.96
C PHE A 278 -0.32 -14.44 12.15
N ALA A 279 -1.15 -15.19 12.88
CA ALA A 279 -0.68 -16.03 13.97
C ALA A 279 0.27 -17.12 13.42
N MET A 280 1.55 -17.01 13.75
CA MET A 280 2.57 -17.96 13.34
C MET A 280 2.68 -19.06 14.41
N ARG A 281 2.74 -20.32 13.94
CA ARG A 281 2.91 -21.48 14.84
C ARG A 281 4.32 -21.48 15.42
N ARG A 282 4.43 -21.96 16.67
CA ARG A 282 5.72 -22.31 17.28
C ARG A 282 6.20 -23.65 16.71
N LEU A 283 7.50 -23.82 16.57
CA LEU A 283 8.13 -25.03 16.05
C LEU A 283 9.20 -25.52 17.04
N ALA A 284 9.21 -26.81 17.32
CA ALA A 284 10.34 -27.47 17.99
C ALA A 284 11.41 -27.77 16.94
N VAL A 285 12.64 -27.31 17.17
CA VAL A 285 13.78 -27.54 16.27
C VAL A 285 14.95 -28.04 17.10
N THR A 286 15.66 -29.04 16.58
CA THR A 286 16.93 -29.53 17.13
C THR A 286 18.04 -29.16 16.14
N PRO A 287 18.69 -27.99 16.30
CA PRO A 287 19.79 -27.63 15.43
C PRO A 287 20.96 -28.59 15.61
N PRO A 288 21.78 -28.82 14.57
CA PRO A 288 22.99 -29.64 14.69
C PRO A 288 23.88 -29.14 15.84
N GLY A 289 24.30 -30.05 16.74
CA GLY A 289 25.17 -29.71 17.87
C GLY A 289 24.49 -28.98 19.04
N HIS A 290 23.17 -28.82 19.02
CA HIS A 290 22.42 -28.10 20.06
C HIS A 290 21.24 -28.90 20.61
N SER A 291 20.83 -28.57 21.83
CA SER A 291 19.60 -29.11 22.41
C SER A 291 18.36 -28.57 21.68
N THR A 292 17.28 -29.34 21.75
CA THR A 292 15.99 -28.95 21.18
C THR A 292 15.54 -27.62 21.77
N MET A 293 15.13 -26.70 20.91
CA MET A 293 14.56 -25.41 21.28
C MET A 293 13.23 -25.17 20.59
N ILE A 294 12.41 -24.31 21.18
CA ILE A 294 11.19 -23.81 20.55
C ILE A 294 11.53 -22.50 19.86
N VAL A 295 11.21 -22.43 18.56
CA VAL A 295 11.33 -21.24 17.73
C VAL A 295 9.94 -20.70 17.43
N GLN A 296 9.74 -19.41 17.68
CA GLN A 296 8.49 -18.72 17.41
C GLN A 296 8.75 -17.42 16.65
N PRO A 297 8.54 -17.42 15.32
CA PRO A 297 8.42 -16.18 14.56
C PRO A 297 7.19 -15.40 15.03
N ARG A 298 7.31 -14.08 15.19
CA ARG A 298 6.18 -13.22 15.57
C ARG A 298 6.38 -11.80 15.08
N TYR A 299 5.26 -11.08 14.91
CA TYR A 299 5.29 -9.64 14.67
C TYR A 299 5.11 -8.85 15.96
N THR A 300 5.97 -7.85 16.15
CA THR A 300 5.82 -6.83 17.20
C THR A 300 4.59 -5.94 16.93
N PRO A 301 4.09 -5.16 17.92
CA PRO A 301 3.00 -4.21 17.65
C PRO A 301 3.31 -3.21 16.51
N ALA A 302 4.59 -2.88 16.31
CA ALA A 302 5.06 -2.03 15.22
C ALA A 302 5.15 -2.75 13.86
N GLY A 303 4.80 -4.04 13.79
CA GLY A 303 4.83 -4.85 12.56
C GLY A 303 6.21 -5.43 12.22
N ASN A 304 7.25 -5.22 13.04
CA ASN A 304 8.57 -5.79 12.80
C ASN A 304 8.59 -7.29 13.12
N LEU A 305 9.24 -8.07 12.26
CA LEU A 305 9.48 -9.50 12.47
C LEU A 305 10.50 -9.70 13.59
N ARG A 306 10.23 -10.69 14.43
CA ARG A 306 11.09 -11.11 15.52
C ARG A 306 11.09 -12.63 15.60
N MET A 307 12.27 -13.22 15.77
CA MET A 307 12.39 -14.64 16.13
C MET A 307 12.54 -14.75 17.64
N THR A 308 11.72 -15.59 18.26
CA THR A 308 11.86 -15.90 19.69
C THR A 308 12.34 -17.33 19.83
N CYS A 309 13.49 -17.52 20.47
CA CYS A 309 14.04 -18.84 20.77
C CYS A 309 13.93 -19.08 22.27
N THR A 310 13.37 -20.22 22.66
CA THR A 310 13.30 -20.66 24.07
C THR A 310 13.83 -22.06 24.19
N ARG A 311 14.47 -22.40 25.31
CA ARG A 311 14.83 -23.78 25.59
C ARG A 311 13.55 -24.63 25.64
N MET A 312 13.59 -25.84 25.09
CA MET A 312 12.50 -26.79 25.30
C MET A 312 12.45 -27.13 26.81
N PRO A 313 11.28 -27.08 27.47
CA PRO A 313 11.16 -27.60 28.82
C PRO A 313 11.58 -29.07 28.83
N GLU A 314 12.44 -29.47 29.76
CA GLU A 314 12.69 -30.88 30.01
C GLU A 314 11.37 -31.51 30.49
N ALA A 315 11.00 -32.67 29.95
CA ALA A 315 9.87 -33.42 30.46
C ALA A 315 10.23 -33.85 31.89
N GLY A 316 9.55 -33.25 32.88
CA GLY A 316 9.59 -33.70 34.27
C GLY A 316 8.77 -34.96 34.47
#